data_AF-A0A0E0KL35-F1
#
_entry.id   AF-A0A0E0KL35-F1
#
_cell.length_a   1.000
_cell.length_b   1.000
_cell.length_c   1.000
_cell.angle_alpha   90.00
_cell.angle_beta   90.00
_cell.angle_gamma   90.00
#
_symmetry.space_group_name_H-M   'P 1'
#
loop_
_entity.id
_entity.type
_entity.pdbx_description
1 polymer ?
#
loop_
_entity_poly.entity_id
_entity_poly.type
_entity_poly.pdbx_seq_one_letter_code
_entity_poly.pdbx_strand_id
1 'polypeptide(L)'
;MSMIDVLIRVDAICKKYDKYDADKHRNGAAGDPFSRLYAAVDADIDAAIEKCERAATETNRAAAVALNADVRRTKARLMEEVVKLRKLAAKKVKGLSPEEAELRGDLVSALPHRIQSIPDGGGGGGVAADQNGGGNVRPGIKFDSSGLEFISEGLDTLKSLAEDMNEELNRQVPLMDEIDNKVDKANADLRKTNVRLKETVNQHTQSMNLIGSIIIPFSGITCSKIPRYI
;
A
#
# COMPACT_ATOMS: atom_id res chain seq x y z
N MET A 1 0.28 55.41 -18.97
CA MET A 1 0.33 54.53 -17.79
C MET A 1 0.47 53.11 -18.30
N SER A 2 1.60 52.46 -18.03
CA SER A 2 1.93 51.13 -18.59
C SER A 2 1.15 50.02 -17.86
N MET A 3 0.87 48.90 -18.54
CA MET A 3 0.29 47.68 -17.94
C MET A 3 1.05 47.27 -16.67
N ILE A 4 2.39 47.36 -16.69
CA ILE A 4 3.25 47.08 -15.54
C ILE A 4 2.95 48.04 -14.37
N ASP A 5 2.75 49.33 -14.65
CA ASP A 5 2.46 50.33 -13.60
C ASP A 5 1.08 50.11 -12.95
N VAL A 6 0.14 49.52 -13.69
CA VAL A 6 -1.17 49.12 -13.17
C VAL A 6 -1.02 47.91 -12.27
N LEU A 7 -0.31 46.87 -12.71
CA LEU A 7 -0.10 45.64 -11.93
C LEU A 7 0.65 45.91 -10.61
N ILE A 8 1.70 46.72 -10.62
CA ILE A 8 2.45 47.07 -9.41
C ILE A 8 1.58 47.87 -8.44
N ARG A 9 0.72 48.78 -8.95
CA ARG A 9 -0.20 49.52 -8.09
C ARG A 9 -1.32 48.65 -7.56
N VAL A 10 -1.85 47.73 -8.35
CA VAL A 10 -2.84 46.75 -7.88
C VAL A 10 -2.23 45.86 -6.80
N ASP A 11 -1.01 45.34 -6.98
CA ASP A 11 -0.30 44.56 -5.95
C ASP A 11 -0.05 45.37 -4.66
N ALA A 12 0.36 46.63 -4.79
CA ALA A 12 0.54 47.53 -3.65
C ALA A 12 -0.79 47.87 -2.94
N ILE A 13 -1.90 47.96 -3.68
CA ILE A 13 -3.24 48.14 -3.14
C ILE A 13 -3.66 46.86 -2.41
N CYS A 14 -3.56 45.68 -3.04
CA CYS A 14 -3.86 44.40 -2.39
C CYS A 14 -3.08 44.25 -1.06
N LYS A 15 -1.76 44.48 -1.07
CA LYS A 15 -0.93 44.45 0.16
C LYS A 15 -1.33 45.46 1.23
N LYS A 16 -1.84 46.65 0.86
CA LYS A 16 -2.34 47.63 1.83
C LYS A 16 -3.63 47.18 2.51
N TYR A 17 -4.43 46.37 1.81
CA TYR A 17 -5.70 45.85 2.31
C TYR A 17 -5.61 44.43 2.88
N ASP A 18 -4.48 43.72 2.71
CA ASP A 18 -4.19 42.43 3.37
C ASP A 18 -4.43 42.45 4.88
N LYS A 19 -4.20 43.59 5.55
CA LYS A 19 -4.44 43.76 6.99
C LYS A 19 -5.92 43.77 7.40
N TYR A 20 -6.82 43.98 6.42
CA TYR A 20 -8.27 43.93 6.59
C TYR A 20 -8.85 42.60 6.10
N ASP A 21 -8.02 41.72 5.54
CA ASP A 21 -8.39 40.35 5.25
C ASP A 21 -8.56 39.61 6.58
N ALA A 22 -9.80 39.64 7.08
CA ALA A 22 -10.20 38.97 8.31
C ALA A 22 -9.94 37.46 8.23
N ASP A 23 -9.95 36.88 7.02
CA ASP A 23 -9.71 35.46 6.79
C ASP A 23 -8.23 35.12 6.94
N LYS A 24 -7.33 36.01 6.48
CA LYS A 24 -5.87 35.85 6.62
C LYS A 24 -5.39 35.93 8.07
N HIS A 25 -5.98 36.80 8.89
CA HIS A 25 -5.65 36.91 10.32
C HIS A 25 -6.33 35.85 11.19
N ARG A 26 -7.39 35.21 10.71
CA ARG A 26 -8.07 34.10 11.39
C ARG A 26 -7.42 32.74 11.15
N ASN A 27 -6.79 32.56 9.99
CA ASN A 27 -6.07 31.35 9.58
C ASN A 27 -4.55 31.40 9.85
N GLY A 28 -4.06 32.41 10.58
CA GLY A 28 -2.65 32.58 10.90
C GLY A 28 -2.08 31.49 11.80
N ALA A 29 -1.24 30.62 11.20
CA ALA A 29 -0.24 29.70 11.77
C ALA A 29 -0.67 28.61 12.78
N ALA A 30 -1.83 28.70 13.44
CA ALA A 30 -2.28 27.70 14.41
C ALA A 30 -3.81 27.52 14.39
N GLY A 31 -4.39 27.50 13.17
CA GLY A 31 -5.83 27.56 12.83
C GLY A 31 -6.83 26.95 13.82
N ASP A 32 -8.09 27.31 13.69
CA ASP A 32 -9.12 26.87 14.65
C ASP A 32 -9.16 25.33 14.81
N PRO A 33 -9.65 24.81 15.95
CA PRO A 33 -9.56 23.38 16.26
C PRO A 33 -10.11 22.46 15.17
N PHE A 34 -11.11 22.92 14.40
CA PHE A 34 -11.62 22.20 13.24
C PHE A 34 -10.56 22.11 12.15
N SER A 35 -9.97 23.24 11.74
CA SER A 35 -8.98 23.30 10.66
C SER A 35 -7.74 22.46 10.95
N ARG A 36 -7.28 22.41 12.22
CA ARG A 36 -6.16 21.55 12.62
C ARG A 36 -6.50 20.06 12.53
N LEU A 37 -7.68 19.67 13.02
CA LEU A 37 -8.12 18.28 12.95
C LEU A 37 -8.40 17.85 11.52
N TYR A 38 -8.95 18.74 10.71
CA TYR A 38 -9.23 18.49 9.29
C TYR A 38 -7.93 18.26 8.53
N ALA A 39 -6.92 19.11 8.72
CA ALA A 39 -5.60 18.93 8.11
C ALA A 39 -4.93 17.61 8.55
N ALA A 40 -5.06 17.22 9.82
CA ALA A 40 -4.55 15.94 10.31
C ALA A 40 -5.28 14.74 9.68
N VAL A 41 -6.61 14.82 9.54
CA VAL A 41 -7.42 13.79 8.88
C VAL A 41 -7.08 13.68 7.40
N ASP A 42 -6.89 14.80 6.71
CA ASP A 42 -6.51 14.82 5.29
C ASP A 42 -5.12 14.19 5.08
N ALA A 43 -4.14 14.54 5.93
CA ALA A 43 -2.82 13.93 5.91
C ALA A 43 -2.85 12.42 6.21
N ASP A 44 -3.69 11.97 7.15
CA ASP A 44 -3.87 10.54 7.45
C ASP A 44 -4.56 9.79 6.28
N ILE A 45 -5.45 10.45 5.52
CA ILE A 45 -6.06 9.91 4.30
C ILE A 45 -5.01 9.74 3.21
N ASP A 46 -4.18 10.77 2.96
CA ASP A 46 -3.11 10.71 1.96
C ASP A 46 -2.10 9.61 2.31
N ALA A 47 -1.72 9.51 3.58
CA ALA A 47 -0.84 8.44 4.06
C ALA A 47 -1.46 7.05 3.92
N ALA A 48 -2.79 6.93 4.02
CA ALA A 48 -3.49 5.66 3.80
C ALA A 48 -3.55 5.28 2.31
N ILE A 49 -3.72 6.27 1.42
CA ILE A 49 -3.66 6.08 -0.03
C ILE A 49 -2.26 5.63 -0.46
N GLU A 50 -1.21 6.32 -0.01
CA GLU A 50 0.17 5.93 -0.32
C GLU A 50 0.49 4.51 0.18
N LYS A 51 0.00 4.15 1.38
CA LYS A 51 0.14 2.78 1.91
C LYS A 51 -0.58 1.73 1.08
N CYS A 52 -1.77 2.02 0.55
CA CYS A 52 -2.47 1.06 -0.31
C CYS A 52 -1.80 0.91 -1.68
N GLU A 53 -1.22 1.98 -2.23
CA GLU A 53 -0.43 1.93 -3.47
C GLU A 53 0.86 1.11 -3.27
N ARG A 54 1.53 1.29 -2.14
CA ARG A 54 2.66 0.44 -1.75
C ARG A 54 2.25 -1.02 -1.62
N ALA A 55 1.11 -1.30 -0.99
CA ALA A 55 0.58 -2.66 -0.90
C ALA A 55 0.25 -3.26 -2.28
N ALA A 56 -0.19 -2.44 -3.24
CA ALA A 56 -0.54 -2.88 -4.60
C ALA A 56 0.69 -3.21 -5.46
N THR A 57 1.82 -2.53 -5.21
CA THR A 57 3.08 -2.75 -5.94
C THR A 57 4.02 -3.73 -5.22
N GLU A 58 3.63 -4.21 -4.04
CA GLU A 58 4.43 -5.11 -3.21
C GLU A 58 4.48 -6.52 -3.81
N THR A 59 5.70 -7.08 -3.87
CA THR A 59 5.94 -8.42 -4.43
C THR A 59 5.76 -9.52 -3.38
N ASN A 60 5.98 -9.18 -2.10
CA ASN A 60 5.80 -10.11 -1.00
C ASN A 60 4.34 -10.12 -0.53
N ARG A 61 3.63 -11.22 -0.78
CA ARG A 61 2.23 -11.39 -0.38
C ARG A 61 1.99 -11.16 1.12
N ALA A 62 2.89 -11.62 1.99
CA ALA A 62 2.76 -11.40 3.43
C ALA A 62 2.92 -9.92 3.82
N ALA A 63 3.85 -9.21 3.17
CA ALA A 63 4.04 -7.77 3.36
C ALA A 63 2.84 -6.96 2.83
N ALA A 64 2.30 -7.32 1.66
CA ALA A 64 1.11 -6.70 1.09
C ALA A 64 -0.13 -6.87 2.01
N VAL A 65 -0.30 -8.04 2.63
CA VAL A 65 -1.37 -8.30 3.60
C VAL A 65 -1.19 -7.47 4.87
N ALA A 66 0.05 -7.35 5.37
CA ALA A 66 0.34 -6.52 6.54
C ALA A 66 0.05 -5.03 6.29
N LEU A 67 0.48 -4.51 5.13
CA LEU A 67 0.19 -3.13 4.73
C LEU A 67 -1.31 -2.87 4.58
N ASN A 68 -2.06 -3.78 3.95
CA ASN A 68 -3.52 -3.68 3.85
C ASN A 68 -4.23 -3.75 5.21
N ALA A 69 -3.74 -4.57 6.15
CA ALA A 69 -4.25 -4.59 7.52
C ALA A 69 -4.04 -3.24 8.24
N ASP A 70 -2.92 -2.57 7.99
CA ASP A 70 -2.65 -1.24 8.52
C ASP A 70 -3.52 -0.16 7.87
N VAL A 71 -3.85 -0.28 6.58
CA VAL A 71 -4.84 0.57 5.91
C VAL A 71 -6.20 0.41 6.58
N ARG A 72 -6.65 -0.82 6.86
CA ARG A 72 -7.92 -1.08 7.58
C ARG A 72 -7.95 -0.44 8.97
N ARG A 73 -6.87 -0.57 9.75
CA ARG A 73 -6.74 0.09 11.08
C ARG A 73 -6.81 1.61 10.95
N THR A 74 -6.13 2.17 9.96
CA THR A 74 -6.10 3.62 9.71
C THR A 74 -7.47 4.14 9.31
N LYS A 75 -8.20 3.44 8.42
CA LYS A 75 -9.60 3.77 8.08
C LYS A 75 -10.52 3.78 9.29
N ALA A 76 -10.41 2.78 10.18
CA ALA A 76 -11.23 2.73 11.39
C ALA A 76 -10.97 3.96 12.30
N ARG A 77 -9.69 4.31 12.51
CA ARG A 77 -9.30 5.51 13.26
C ARG A 77 -9.83 6.79 12.60
N LEU A 78 -9.69 6.91 11.28
CA LEU A 78 -10.18 8.06 10.52
C LEU A 78 -11.70 8.26 10.67
N MET A 79 -12.47 7.16 10.71
CA MET A 79 -13.92 7.24 10.94
C MET A 79 -14.28 7.81 12.32
N GLU A 80 -13.47 7.53 13.36
CA GLU A 80 -13.65 8.14 14.68
C GLU A 80 -13.33 9.64 14.67
N GLU A 81 -12.27 10.04 13.97
CA GLU A 81 -11.89 11.45 13.81
C GLU A 81 -12.93 12.24 13.01
N VAL A 82 -13.58 11.63 12.01
CA VAL A 82 -14.70 12.23 11.29
C VAL A 82 -15.88 12.54 12.21
N VAL A 83 -16.17 11.67 13.20
CA VAL A 83 -17.21 11.96 14.20
C VAL A 83 -16.83 13.17 15.06
N LYS A 84 -15.55 13.34 15.39
CA LYS A 84 -15.06 14.53 16.11
C LYS A 84 -15.15 15.78 15.23
N LEU A 85 -14.81 15.69 13.95
CA LEU A 85 -14.98 16.79 12.98
C LEU A 85 -16.44 17.20 12.81
N ARG A 86 -17.39 16.25 12.74
CA ARG A 86 -18.84 16.55 12.71
C ARG A 86 -19.26 17.36 13.95
N LYS A 87 -18.77 16.99 15.13
CA LYS A 87 -19.04 17.71 16.38
C LYS A 87 -18.41 19.11 16.37
N LEU A 88 -17.23 19.28 15.79
CA LEU A 88 -16.57 20.59 15.68
C LEU A 88 -17.22 21.49 14.62
N ALA A 89 -17.66 20.93 13.49
CA ALA A 89 -18.39 21.66 12.44
C ALA A 89 -19.75 22.16 12.93
N ALA A 90 -20.44 21.38 13.77
CA ALA A 90 -21.72 21.78 14.36
C ALA A 90 -21.59 22.85 15.47
N LYS A 91 -20.39 23.10 15.99
CA LYS A 91 -20.17 24.13 17.02
C LYS A 91 -20.14 25.52 16.37
N LYS A 92 -21.01 26.40 16.85
CA LYS A 92 -20.99 27.82 16.47
C LYS A 92 -19.80 28.50 17.14
N VAL A 93 -18.79 28.85 16.34
CA VAL A 93 -17.61 29.61 16.79
C VAL A 93 -17.86 31.10 16.54
N LYS A 94 -17.51 31.95 17.51
CA LYS A 94 -17.63 33.41 17.38
C LYS A 94 -16.75 33.88 16.22
N GLY A 95 -17.36 34.47 15.20
CA GLY A 95 -16.69 34.95 13.98
C GLY A 95 -16.76 34.01 12.78
N LEU A 96 -17.39 32.83 12.88
CA LEU A 96 -17.64 31.93 11.74
C LEU A 96 -18.82 32.44 10.90
N SER A 97 -18.55 32.72 9.62
CA SER A 97 -19.60 33.08 8.65
C SER A 97 -20.55 31.90 8.44
N PRO A 98 -21.86 32.13 8.22
CA PRO A 98 -22.79 31.06 7.85
C PRO A 98 -22.34 30.28 6.62
N GLU A 99 -21.72 30.95 5.64
CA GLU A 99 -21.18 30.32 4.42
C GLU A 99 -20.01 29.38 4.74
N GLU A 100 -19.10 29.77 5.63
CA GLU A 100 -18.00 28.91 6.06
C GLU A 100 -18.48 27.71 6.88
N ALA A 101 -19.56 27.86 7.66
CA ALA A 101 -20.13 26.77 8.42
C ALA A 101 -20.74 25.69 7.51
N GLU A 102 -21.36 26.10 6.41
CA GLU A 102 -21.88 25.21 5.37
C GLU A 102 -20.75 24.48 4.65
N LEU A 103 -19.71 25.21 4.20
CA LEU A 103 -18.52 24.61 3.60
C LEU A 103 -17.85 23.57 4.51
N ARG A 104 -17.74 23.84 5.82
CA ARG A 104 -17.24 22.85 6.80
C ARG A 104 -18.13 21.62 6.88
N GLY A 105 -19.45 21.80 6.80
CA GLY A 105 -20.42 20.71 6.76
C GLY A 105 -20.24 19.82 5.53
N ASP A 106 -20.07 20.42 4.36
CA ASP A 106 -19.86 19.71 3.09
C ASP A 106 -18.55 18.94 3.09
N LEU A 107 -17.45 19.59 3.51
CA LEU A 107 -16.13 18.95 3.62
C LEU A 107 -16.18 17.71 4.51
N VAL A 108 -16.87 17.78 5.67
CA VAL A 108 -17.00 16.63 6.59
C VAL A 108 -17.94 15.56 6.04
N SER A 109 -18.94 15.93 5.24
CA SER A 109 -19.87 14.99 4.63
C SER A 109 -19.22 14.17 3.52
N ALA A 110 -18.21 14.72 2.84
CA ALA A 110 -17.43 14.02 1.81
C ALA A 110 -16.41 13.01 2.39
N LEU A 111 -15.92 13.23 3.62
CA LEU A 111 -14.86 12.40 4.22
C LEU A 111 -15.20 10.89 4.33
N PRO A 112 -16.39 10.46 4.79
CA PRO A 112 -16.73 9.04 4.87
C PRO A 112 -16.61 8.31 3.52
N HIS A 113 -17.09 8.94 2.44
CA HIS A 113 -17.02 8.35 1.12
C HIS A 113 -15.57 8.27 0.62
N ARG A 114 -14.78 9.33 0.84
CA ARG A 114 -13.33 9.34 0.53
C ARG A 114 -12.61 8.21 1.27
N ILE A 115 -12.82 8.06 2.57
CA ILE A 115 -12.18 7.01 3.40
C ILE A 115 -12.59 5.61 2.92
N GLN A 116 -13.86 5.40 2.59
CA GLN A 116 -14.34 4.10 2.12
C GLN A 116 -13.76 3.71 0.75
N SER A 117 -13.53 4.69 -0.13
CA SER A 117 -12.99 4.47 -1.48
C SER A 117 -11.53 3.99 -1.52
N ILE A 118 -10.76 4.15 -0.43
CA ILE A 118 -9.37 3.69 -0.36
C ILE A 118 -9.34 2.16 -0.46
N PRO A 119 -8.59 1.53 -1.39
CA PRO A 119 -8.44 0.08 -1.40
C PRO A 119 -7.70 -0.40 -0.15
N ASP A 120 -8.28 -1.30 0.64
CA ASP A 120 -7.68 -1.80 1.88
C ASP A 120 -7.55 -3.33 1.92
N GLY A 121 -7.70 -3.97 0.75
CA GLY A 121 -7.71 -5.41 0.60
C GLY A 121 -8.78 -6.13 1.42
N GLY A 122 -9.78 -5.41 1.95
CA GLY A 122 -10.84 -5.94 2.82
C GLY A 122 -12.10 -6.39 2.08
N GLY A 123 -12.24 -6.05 0.79
CA GLY A 123 -13.38 -6.42 -0.05
C GLY A 123 -13.41 -7.90 -0.49
N GLY A 124 -12.44 -8.72 -0.07
CA GLY A 124 -12.39 -10.13 -0.38
C GLY A 124 -11.69 -10.91 0.72
N GLY A 125 -12.47 -11.54 1.58
CA GLY A 125 -12.11 -12.71 2.38
C GLY A 125 -10.99 -12.56 3.41
N GLY A 126 -11.37 -12.49 4.70
CA GLY A 126 -10.45 -12.89 5.76
C GLY A 126 -10.71 -12.25 7.12
N VAL A 127 -11.45 -12.98 7.95
CA VAL A 127 -11.44 -12.99 9.43
C VAL A 127 -11.87 -11.71 10.18
N ALA A 128 -13.18 -11.59 10.39
CA ALA A 128 -13.69 -11.34 11.74
C ALA A 128 -14.31 -12.65 12.23
N ALA A 129 -13.55 -13.39 13.02
CA ALA A 129 -14.12 -14.39 13.90
C ALA A 129 -14.92 -13.66 14.99
N ASP A 130 -16.12 -14.17 15.25
CA ASP A 130 -16.97 -13.91 16.41
C ASP A 130 -17.72 -12.57 16.46
N GLN A 131 -19.03 -12.62 16.12
CA GLN A 131 -20.06 -12.52 17.15
C GLN A 131 -21.47 -12.73 16.58
N ASN A 132 -22.16 -13.69 17.16
CA ASN A 132 -23.61 -13.85 17.26
C ASN A 132 -24.35 -12.50 17.40
N GLY A 133 -25.45 -12.32 16.67
CA GLY A 133 -26.29 -11.13 16.82
C GLY A 133 -27.52 -11.15 15.90
N GLY A 134 -28.51 -11.98 16.22
CA GLY A 134 -29.86 -11.78 15.71
C GLY A 134 -30.37 -10.37 16.01
N GLY A 135 -31.00 -9.73 15.04
CA GLY A 135 -31.43 -8.33 15.18
C GLY A 135 -32.41 -7.87 14.09
N ASN A 136 -33.66 -8.29 14.21
CA ASN A 136 -34.89 -7.54 13.90
C ASN A 136 -34.82 -6.44 12.81
N VAL A 137 -35.31 -6.74 11.60
CA VAL A 137 -35.60 -5.73 10.56
C VAL A 137 -36.71 -4.80 11.06
N ARG A 138 -36.38 -3.51 11.16
CA ARG A 138 -37.33 -2.43 11.42
C ARG A 138 -38.33 -2.35 10.24
N PRO A 139 -39.65 -2.34 10.44
CA PRO A 139 -40.59 -2.20 9.33
C PRO A 139 -40.57 -0.74 8.86
N GLY A 140 -40.01 -0.47 7.69
CA GLY A 140 -39.99 0.91 7.17
C GLY A 140 -39.37 1.14 5.80
N ILE A 141 -38.59 0.20 5.25
CA ILE A 141 -38.05 0.34 3.89
C ILE A 141 -38.80 -0.63 2.98
N LYS A 142 -39.79 -0.12 2.23
CA LYS A 142 -40.45 -0.87 1.15
C LYS A 142 -39.48 -0.90 -0.02
N PHE A 143 -38.82 -2.03 -0.21
CA PHE A 143 -38.13 -2.34 -1.47
C PHE A 143 -39.11 -3.08 -2.37
N ASP A 144 -39.16 -2.66 -3.63
CA ASP A 144 -40.03 -3.26 -4.64
C ASP A 144 -39.58 -4.71 -4.89
N SER A 145 -40.52 -5.66 -4.94
CA SER A 145 -40.22 -7.10 -5.04
C SER A 145 -39.36 -7.46 -6.24
N SER A 146 -39.46 -6.71 -7.35
CA SER A 146 -38.64 -6.89 -8.55
C SER A 146 -37.18 -6.46 -8.35
N GLY A 147 -36.93 -5.42 -7.55
CA GLY A 147 -35.57 -5.02 -7.20
C GLY A 147 -34.91 -6.02 -6.23
N LEU A 148 -35.72 -6.60 -5.35
CA LEU A 148 -35.25 -7.64 -4.42
C LEU A 148 -34.88 -8.94 -5.16
N GLU A 149 -35.65 -9.31 -6.18
CA GLU A 149 -35.42 -10.52 -7.00
C GLU A 149 -34.11 -10.43 -7.81
N PHE A 150 -33.86 -9.29 -8.45
CA PHE A 150 -32.60 -9.03 -9.17
C PHE A 150 -31.39 -9.03 -8.22
N ILE A 151 -31.55 -8.49 -7.01
CA ILE A 151 -30.50 -8.51 -5.98
C ILE A 151 -30.28 -9.95 -5.47
N SER A 152 -31.32 -10.76 -5.29
CA SER A 152 -31.17 -12.16 -4.88
C SER A 152 -30.47 -13.00 -5.95
N GLU A 153 -30.81 -12.81 -7.23
CA GLU A 153 -30.16 -13.50 -8.34
C GLU A 153 -28.69 -13.06 -8.50
N GLY A 154 -28.42 -11.76 -8.34
CA GLY A 154 -27.06 -11.22 -8.27
C GLY A 154 -26.26 -11.77 -7.07
N LEU A 155 -26.93 -12.04 -5.95
CA LEU A 155 -26.30 -12.63 -4.76
C LEU A 155 -25.99 -14.12 -4.95
N ASP A 156 -26.89 -14.87 -5.57
CA ASP A 156 -26.72 -16.30 -5.82
C ASP A 156 -25.62 -16.56 -6.87
N THR A 157 -25.52 -15.72 -7.90
CA THR A 157 -24.41 -15.77 -8.87
C THR A 157 -23.06 -15.44 -8.22
N LEU A 158 -23.01 -14.41 -7.36
CA LEU A 158 -21.79 -14.09 -6.59
C LEU A 158 -21.40 -15.22 -5.63
N LYS A 159 -22.39 -15.88 -5.02
CA LYS A 159 -22.18 -17.00 -4.11
C LYS A 159 -21.58 -18.20 -4.83
N SER A 160 -22.11 -18.56 -6.00
CA SER A 160 -21.55 -19.65 -6.82
C SER A 160 -20.11 -19.34 -7.25
N LEU A 161 -19.82 -18.10 -7.66
CA LEU A 161 -18.46 -17.70 -8.03
C LEU A 161 -17.50 -17.72 -6.84
N ALA A 162 -17.97 -17.33 -5.65
CA ALA A 162 -17.18 -17.39 -4.43
C ALA A 162 -16.89 -18.83 -4.01
N GLU A 163 -17.84 -19.75 -4.18
CA GLU A 163 -17.66 -21.19 -3.94
C GLU A 163 -16.63 -21.78 -4.91
N ASP A 164 -16.72 -21.47 -6.21
CA ASP A 164 -15.76 -21.92 -7.23
C ASP A 164 -14.34 -21.38 -6.96
N MET A 165 -14.22 -20.10 -6.59
CA MET A 165 -12.93 -19.50 -6.23
C MET A 165 -12.35 -20.11 -4.95
N ASN A 166 -13.19 -20.51 -4.00
CA ASN A 166 -12.74 -21.16 -2.78
C ASN A 166 -12.23 -22.59 -3.06
N GLU A 167 -12.85 -23.33 -3.97
CA GLU A 167 -12.35 -24.64 -4.41
C GLU A 167 -11.04 -24.54 -5.19
N GLU A 168 -10.91 -23.56 -6.08
CA GLU A 168 -9.67 -23.29 -6.82
C GLU A 168 -8.52 -22.86 -5.88
N LEU A 169 -8.81 -22.04 -4.86
CA LEU A 169 -7.84 -21.64 -3.84
C LEU A 169 -7.39 -22.84 -2.99
N ASN A 170 -8.30 -23.74 -2.63
CA ASN A 170 -7.96 -24.98 -1.92
C ASN A 170 -7.17 -25.95 -2.80
N ARG A 171 -7.36 -25.96 -4.12
CA ARG A 171 -6.55 -26.73 -5.08
C ARG A 171 -5.15 -26.17 -5.30
N GLN A 172 -4.90 -24.88 -5.01
CA GLN A 172 -3.59 -24.24 -5.20
C GLN A 172 -2.66 -24.31 -3.98
N VAL A 173 -3.13 -24.75 -2.81
CA VAL A 173 -2.30 -25.00 -1.61
C VAL A 173 -1.13 -25.99 -1.86
N PRO A 174 -1.31 -27.13 -2.56
CA PRO A 174 -0.21 -28.10 -2.75
C PRO A 174 0.90 -27.65 -3.73
N LEU A 175 0.76 -26.52 -4.45
CA LEU A 175 1.80 -26.05 -5.38
C LEU A 175 2.91 -25.24 -4.71
N MET A 176 2.64 -24.66 -3.53
CA MET A 176 3.62 -23.84 -2.81
C MET A 176 4.71 -24.71 -2.16
N ASP A 177 4.31 -25.81 -1.51
CA ASP A 177 5.25 -26.78 -0.94
C ASP A 177 6.08 -27.47 -2.05
N GLU A 178 5.50 -27.71 -3.22
CA GLU A 178 6.22 -28.35 -4.32
C GLU A 178 7.28 -27.42 -4.94
N ILE A 179 7.03 -26.11 -4.97
CA ILE A 179 8.00 -25.12 -5.45
C ILE A 179 9.16 -25.00 -4.46
N ASP A 180 8.90 -24.86 -3.16
CA ASP A 180 9.95 -24.75 -2.15
C ASP A 180 10.84 -26.01 -2.14
N ASN A 181 10.22 -27.19 -2.19
CA ASN A 181 10.96 -28.45 -2.30
C ASN A 181 11.78 -28.56 -3.60
N LYS A 182 11.27 -28.07 -4.74
CA LYS A 182 12.03 -28.05 -6.01
C LYS A 182 13.20 -27.07 -5.96
N VAL A 183 13.02 -25.91 -5.33
CA VAL A 183 14.08 -24.91 -5.14
C VAL A 183 15.18 -25.43 -4.23
N ASP A 184 14.83 -26.04 -3.10
CA ASP A 184 15.79 -26.62 -2.16
C ASP A 184 16.56 -27.78 -2.79
N LYS A 185 15.88 -28.65 -3.53
CA LYS A 185 16.52 -29.75 -4.26
C LYS A 185 17.48 -29.22 -5.34
N ALA A 186 17.07 -28.23 -6.13
CA ALA A 186 17.92 -27.62 -7.14
C ALA A 186 19.16 -26.96 -6.52
N ASN A 187 19.01 -26.28 -5.38
CA ASN A 187 20.13 -25.70 -4.64
C ASN A 187 21.10 -26.77 -4.10
N ALA A 188 20.57 -27.88 -3.58
CA ALA A 188 21.39 -29.00 -3.11
C ALA A 188 22.19 -29.65 -4.26
N ASP A 189 21.54 -29.87 -5.40
CA ASP A 189 22.17 -30.43 -6.59
C ASP A 189 23.26 -29.50 -7.14
N LEU A 190 23.00 -28.19 -7.21
CA LEU A 190 24.00 -27.19 -7.61
C LEU A 190 25.21 -27.17 -6.69
N ARG A 191 25.02 -27.23 -5.37
CA ARG A 191 26.12 -27.31 -4.40
C ARG A 191 26.95 -28.57 -4.60
N LYS A 192 26.31 -29.73 -4.76
CA LYS A 192 26.99 -31.01 -4.99
C LYS A 192 27.79 -31.00 -6.29
N THR A 193 27.24 -30.41 -7.35
CA THR A 193 27.89 -30.32 -8.65
C THR A 193 29.11 -29.41 -8.59
N ASN A 194 29.01 -28.28 -7.89
CA ASN A 194 30.15 -27.38 -7.66
C ASN A 194 31.29 -28.06 -6.88
N VAL A 195 30.98 -28.84 -5.84
CA VAL A 195 31.99 -29.59 -5.08
C VAL A 195 32.72 -30.59 -5.98
N ARG A 196 31.97 -31.36 -6.78
CA ARG A 196 32.55 -32.32 -7.74
C ARG A 196 33.42 -31.64 -8.78
N LEU A 197 32.94 -30.54 -9.38
CA LEU A 197 33.71 -29.76 -10.35
C LEU A 197 35.02 -29.25 -9.76
N LYS A 198 34.97 -28.71 -8.53
CA LYS A 198 36.16 -28.24 -7.82
C LYS A 198 37.18 -29.36 -7.58
N GLU A 199 36.70 -30.55 -7.22
CA GLU A 199 37.55 -31.72 -7.03
C GLU A 199 38.18 -32.19 -8.34
N THR A 200 37.42 -32.27 -9.43
CA THR A 200 37.93 -32.61 -10.77
C THR A 200 38.97 -31.59 -11.27
N VAL A 201 38.74 -30.29 -11.08
CA VAL A 201 39.69 -29.24 -11.44
C VAL A 201 40.99 -29.38 -10.64
N ASN A 202 40.90 -29.68 -9.35
CA ASN A 202 42.09 -29.88 -8.51
C ASN A 202 42.88 -31.12 -8.93
N GLN A 203 42.20 -32.24 -9.22
CA GLN A 203 42.83 -33.45 -9.76
C GLN A 203 43.52 -33.20 -11.10
N HIS A 204 42.87 -32.44 -12.00
CA HIS A 204 43.46 -32.07 -13.29
C HIS A 204 44.70 -31.18 -13.12
N THR A 205 44.64 -30.22 -12.20
CA THR A 205 45.80 -29.37 -11.87
C THR A 205 46.96 -30.20 -11.32
N GLN A 206 46.68 -31.15 -10.43
CA GLN A 206 47.70 -32.06 -9.87
C GLN A 206 48.31 -32.97 -10.95
N SER A 207 47.50 -33.51 -11.88
CA SER A 207 47.99 -34.35 -12.96
C SER A 207 48.85 -33.56 -13.94
N MET A 208 48.46 -32.33 -14.29
CA MET A 208 49.30 -31.44 -15.11
C MET A 208 50.63 -31.11 -14.43
N ASN A 209 50.63 -30.85 -13.12
CA ASN A 209 51.85 -30.61 -12.35
C ASN A 209 52.77 -31.85 -12.31
N LEU A 210 52.19 -33.05 -12.18
CA LEU A 210 52.94 -34.31 -12.23
C LEU A 210 53.55 -34.54 -13.62
N ILE A 211 52.77 -34.37 -14.69
CA ILE A 211 53.23 -34.48 -16.07
C ILE A 211 54.36 -33.49 -16.35
N GLY A 212 54.20 -32.24 -15.91
CA GLY A 212 55.25 -31.23 -16.00
C GLY A 212 56.53 -31.66 -15.29
N SER A 213 56.41 -32.19 -14.07
CA SER A 213 57.55 -32.68 -13.28
C SER A 213 58.29 -33.83 -13.97
N ILE A 214 57.60 -34.65 -14.77
CA ILE A 214 58.19 -35.75 -15.53
C ILE A 214 58.83 -35.24 -16.83
N ILE A 215 58.18 -34.37 -17.60
CA ILE A 215 58.63 -33.97 -18.95
C ILE A 215 59.73 -32.89 -18.92
N ILE A 216 59.67 -31.94 -17.98
CA ILE A 216 60.63 -30.82 -17.90
C ILE A 216 62.10 -31.32 -17.81
N PRO A 217 62.46 -32.33 -17.01
CA PRO A 217 63.82 -32.89 -16.96
C PRO A 217 64.31 -33.46 -18.30
N PHE A 218 63.44 -34.10 -19.10
CA PHE A 218 63.84 -34.72 -20.38
C PHE A 218 63.87 -33.73 -21.55
N SER A 219 63.17 -32.60 -21.46
CA SER A 219 63.09 -31.61 -22.54
C SER A 219 64.27 -30.62 -22.58
N GLY A 220 65.18 -30.67 -21.61
CA GLY A 220 66.32 -29.75 -21.52
C GLY A 220 65.93 -28.29 -21.24
N ILE A 221 64.66 -28.02 -20.92
CA ILE A 221 64.14 -26.70 -20.60
C ILE A 221 64.47 -26.40 -19.13
N THR A 222 65.46 -25.53 -18.88
CA THR A 222 65.76 -25.02 -17.54
C THR A 222 64.56 -24.23 -16.98
N CYS A 223 64.17 -24.50 -15.73
CA CYS A 223 62.99 -23.99 -15.00
C CYS A 223 62.72 -22.46 -15.07
N SER A 224 63.69 -21.66 -15.51
CA SER A 224 63.61 -20.20 -15.67
C SER A 224 62.63 -19.69 -16.74
N LYS A 225 62.12 -20.54 -17.65
CA LYS A 225 61.32 -20.10 -18.83
C LYS A 225 59.83 -20.44 -18.79
N ILE A 226 59.31 -21.04 -17.71
CA ILE A 226 57.89 -21.42 -17.63
C ILE A 226 57.09 -20.28 -16.98
N PRO A 227 56.14 -19.63 -17.68
CA PRO A 227 55.29 -18.63 -17.07
C PRO A 227 54.34 -19.33 -16.08
N ARG A 228 54.43 -18.98 -14.80
CA ARG A 228 53.40 -19.33 -13.83
C ARG A 228 52.17 -18.49 -14.14
N TYR A 229 51.17 -19.08 -14.78
CA TYR A 229 49.82 -18.53 -14.78
C TYR A 229 49.20 -18.86 -13.42
N ILE A 230 49.07 -17.82 -12.59
CA ILE A 230 48.23 -17.79 -11.38
C ILE A 230 46.78 -17.61 -11.81
#